data_AF-A0A972CY60-F1
#
_entry.id   AF-A0A972CY60-F1
#
_cell.length_a   1.000
_cell.length_b   1.000
_cell.length_c   1.000
_cell.angle_alpha   90.00
_cell.angle_beta   90.00
_cell.angle_gamma   90.00
#
_symmetry.space_group_name_H-M   'P 1'
#
loop_
_entity.id
_entity.type
_entity.pdbx_description
1 polymer ?
#
loop_
_entity_poly.entity_id
_entity_poly.type
_entity_poly.pdbx_seq_one_letter_code
_entity_poly.pdbx_strand_id
1 'polypeptide(L)'
;MKKTLYLIIVIIVMVSFGQLIPPDNYTEGGEKKFGSYNVKNGKFQNLVETEFTEDKKIGIEDIKNYIEVTLPDKYKKMIYSLEIMTDGEGGNDAYVYMDNLHSKDWVICVDYIDVFDSSGDFSNDFGEIIAHETMHIITLNDTQIDNNSGEDTYVADEGKLKKDSTLNTFYEKFWKENMDIHESFMKLGEDLGTVEYFKEYPDTFVTSYAAINPEEDIAESFAYFVTWDKPTGGKIYEQKILFFYDYPELLEIRKQMRIAINNI
;
A
#
# COMPACT_ATOMS: atom_id res chain seq x y z
N MET A 1 16.83 3.92 -25.87
CA MET A 1 15.55 4.64 -25.92
C MET A 1 14.75 4.23 -24.69
N LYS A 2 14.70 5.07 -23.66
CA LYS A 2 13.88 4.83 -22.47
C LYS A 2 12.42 4.96 -22.90
N LYS A 3 11.64 3.87 -22.82
CA LYS A 3 10.19 3.94 -22.93
C LYS A 3 9.68 4.34 -21.54
N THR A 4 9.23 5.58 -21.40
CA THR A 4 8.40 5.99 -20.27
C THR A 4 7.05 5.33 -20.46
N LEU A 5 6.76 4.31 -19.66
CA LEU A 5 5.45 3.68 -19.60
C LEU A 5 4.58 4.57 -18.71
N TYR A 6 3.56 5.19 -19.29
CA TYR A 6 2.54 5.90 -18.52
C TYR A 6 1.55 4.83 -18.05
N LEU A 7 1.64 4.43 -16.78
CA LEU A 7 0.62 3.64 -16.12
C LEU A 7 -0.57 4.58 -15.87
N ILE A 8 -1.65 4.38 -16.61
CA ILE A 8 -2.93 5.06 -16.36
C ILE A 8 -3.71 4.10 -15.45
N ILE A 9 -3.61 4.32 -14.14
CA ILE A 9 -4.46 3.65 -13.16
C ILE A 9 -5.80 4.41 -13.18
N VAL A 10 -6.89 3.68 -13.43
CA VAL A 10 -8.24 4.19 -13.32
C VAL A 10 -8.69 3.92 -11.90
N ILE A 11 -8.62 4.93 -11.03
CA ILE A 11 -9.08 4.83 -9.64
C ILE A 11 -10.60 5.03 -9.64
N ILE A 12 -11.33 4.04 -9.15
CA ILE A 12 -12.78 4.16 -8.94
C ILE A 12 -13.01 4.98 -7.67
N VAL A 13 -13.56 6.19 -7.85
CA VAL A 13 -14.02 7.05 -6.75
C VAL A 13 -15.09 6.32 -5.93
N MET A 14 -14.75 5.94 -4.69
CA MET A 14 -15.73 5.50 -3.71
C MET A 14 -16.51 6.70 -3.17
N VAL A 15 -17.70 6.92 -3.73
CA VAL A 15 -18.70 7.77 -3.09
C VAL A 15 -19.20 7.04 -1.84
N SER A 16 -18.96 7.62 -0.66
CA SER A 16 -19.43 7.08 0.63
C SER A 16 -20.97 7.05 0.70
N PHE A 17 -21.58 5.98 0.21
CA PHE A 17 -22.94 5.61 0.57
C PHE A 17 -22.85 4.82 1.88
N GLY A 18 -23.65 5.23 2.88
CA GLY A 18 -23.57 4.73 4.26
C GLY A 18 -23.33 3.21 4.34
N GLN A 19 -22.31 2.84 5.14
CA GLN A 19 -21.75 1.49 5.32
C GLN A 19 -22.78 0.37 5.19
N LEU A 20 -22.95 -0.14 3.97
CA LEU A 20 -23.46 -1.48 3.72
C LEU A 20 -22.24 -2.38 3.77
N ILE A 21 -22.16 -3.25 4.78
CA ILE A 21 -21.15 -4.31 4.81
C ILE A 21 -21.34 -5.12 3.52
N PRO A 22 -20.30 -5.25 2.66
CA PRO A 22 -20.40 -6.05 1.46
C PRO A 22 -20.82 -7.48 1.82
N PRO A 23 -21.58 -8.20 0.96
CA PRO A 23 -21.82 -9.62 1.18
C PRO A 23 -20.49 -10.36 1.35
N ASP A 24 -20.43 -11.43 2.15
CA ASP A 24 -19.19 -12.17 2.47
C ASP A 24 -18.36 -12.60 1.23
N ASN A 25 -18.96 -12.61 0.03
CA ASN A 25 -18.31 -12.95 -1.24
C ASN A 25 -17.71 -11.74 -1.97
N TYR A 26 -17.65 -10.56 -1.34
CA TYR A 26 -17.06 -9.34 -1.86
C TYR A 26 -16.10 -8.75 -0.82
N THR A 27 -15.08 -8.05 -1.29
CA THR A 27 -14.17 -7.23 -0.49
C THR A 27 -14.84 -5.91 -0.08
N GLU A 28 -14.20 -5.12 0.80
CA GLU A 28 -14.64 -3.75 1.08
C GLU A 28 -14.57 -2.84 -0.17
N GLY A 29 -13.61 -3.10 -1.06
CA GLY A 29 -13.48 -2.47 -2.38
C GLY A 29 -14.64 -2.77 -3.36
N GLY A 30 -15.45 -3.79 -3.07
CA GLY A 30 -16.55 -4.23 -3.93
C GLY A 30 -16.13 -5.18 -5.05
N GLU A 31 -14.88 -5.64 -5.05
CA GLU A 31 -14.40 -6.70 -5.94
C GLU A 31 -14.92 -8.05 -5.49
N LYS A 32 -15.10 -8.96 -6.46
CA LYS A 32 -15.56 -10.31 -6.14
C LYS A 32 -14.44 -11.04 -5.40
N LYS A 33 -14.74 -11.52 -4.19
CA LYS A 33 -13.84 -12.37 -3.43
C LYS A 33 -13.88 -13.78 -3.96
N PHE A 34 -12.69 -14.35 -4.07
CA PHE A 34 -12.45 -15.67 -4.55
C PHE A 34 -12.00 -16.58 -3.41
N GLY A 35 -10.96 -16.23 -2.69
CA GLY A 35 -10.52 -16.99 -1.52
C GLY A 35 -10.22 -16.07 -0.36
N SER A 36 -10.14 -16.62 0.84
CA SER A 36 -9.44 -15.92 1.90
C SER A 36 -8.70 -16.85 2.83
N TYR A 37 -7.64 -16.32 3.41
CA TYR A 37 -6.92 -16.93 4.51
C TYR A 37 -7.15 -16.08 5.74
N ASN A 38 -7.87 -16.63 6.72
CA ASN A 38 -7.83 -16.06 8.06
C ASN A 38 -6.39 -16.12 8.59
N VAL A 39 -5.98 -15.10 9.34
CA VAL A 39 -4.65 -15.02 9.92
C VAL A 39 -4.78 -14.96 11.44
N LYS A 40 -4.03 -15.81 12.15
CA LYS A 40 -4.04 -15.87 13.62
C LYS A 40 -2.62 -15.83 14.15
N ASN A 41 -2.31 -14.78 14.92
CA ASN A 41 -0.97 -14.54 15.47
C ASN A 41 0.12 -14.57 14.38
N GLY A 42 -0.17 -13.99 13.21
CA GLY A 42 0.73 -13.95 12.06
C GLY A 42 0.90 -15.29 11.33
N LYS A 43 -0.01 -16.26 11.52
CA LYS A 43 -0.03 -17.52 10.79
C LYS A 43 -1.28 -17.63 9.95
N PHE A 44 -1.10 -17.82 8.65
CA PHE A 44 -2.18 -18.09 7.70
C PHE A 44 -2.83 -19.44 8.05
N GLN A 45 -4.15 -19.43 8.16
CA GLN A 45 -4.95 -20.62 8.43
C GLN A 45 -5.27 -21.36 7.12
N ASN A 46 -6.17 -22.33 7.17
CA ASN A 46 -6.63 -22.99 5.94
C ASN A 46 -7.42 -22.01 5.06
N LEU A 47 -7.28 -22.19 3.75
CA LEU A 47 -8.07 -21.49 2.74
C LEU A 47 -9.57 -21.66 3.04
N VAL A 48 -10.28 -20.53 3.08
CA VAL A 48 -11.74 -20.47 3.07
C VAL A 48 -12.16 -20.27 1.62
N GLU A 49 -12.74 -21.32 1.04
CA GLU A 49 -13.02 -21.38 -0.40
C GLU A 49 -14.35 -20.69 -0.77
N THR A 50 -14.34 -20.01 -1.92
CA THR A 50 -15.49 -19.99 -2.85
C THR A 50 -15.14 -20.80 -4.12
N GLU A 51 -16.04 -20.96 -5.09
CA GLU A 51 -15.91 -21.93 -6.20
C GLU A 51 -14.66 -21.73 -7.11
N PHE A 52 -13.69 -22.69 -7.16
CA PHE A 52 -12.50 -22.65 -8.04
C PHE A 52 -12.25 -23.90 -8.90
N THR A 53 -11.48 -23.69 -9.97
CA THR A 53 -10.68 -24.70 -10.68
C THR A 53 -9.34 -24.94 -9.98
N GLU A 54 -8.72 -26.11 -10.17
CA GLU A 54 -7.47 -26.51 -9.49
C GLU A 54 -6.30 -25.54 -9.76
N ASP A 55 -6.17 -25.03 -10.99
CA ASP A 55 -5.10 -24.09 -11.36
C ASP A 55 -5.18 -22.79 -10.55
N LYS A 56 -6.38 -22.30 -10.24
CA LYS A 56 -6.57 -21.11 -9.41
C LYS A 56 -6.17 -21.35 -7.96
N LYS A 57 -6.34 -22.58 -7.46
CA LYS A 57 -5.91 -22.94 -6.09
C LYS A 57 -4.39 -22.87 -5.94
N ILE A 58 -3.65 -23.24 -7.00
CA ILE A 58 -2.18 -23.17 -6.99
C ILE A 58 -1.73 -21.71 -6.86
N GLY A 59 -2.17 -20.81 -7.74
CA GLY A 59 -1.75 -19.41 -7.67
C GLY A 59 -2.22 -18.70 -6.39
N ILE A 60 -3.38 -19.07 -5.83
CA ILE A 60 -3.84 -18.57 -4.52
C ILE A 60 -2.85 -18.95 -3.39
N GLU A 61 -2.36 -20.19 -3.38
CA GLU A 61 -1.38 -20.63 -2.39
C GLU A 61 -0.01 -19.97 -2.62
N ASP A 62 0.38 -19.74 -3.87
CA ASP A 62 1.60 -19.00 -4.21
C ASP A 62 1.54 -17.56 -3.70
N ILE A 63 0.42 -16.85 -3.91
CA ILE A 63 0.22 -15.49 -3.36
C ILE A 63 0.36 -15.52 -1.83
N LYS A 64 -0.33 -16.45 -1.16
CA LYS A 64 -0.26 -16.56 0.30
C LYS A 64 1.17 -16.86 0.76
N ASN A 65 1.92 -17.71 0.07
CA ASN A 65 3.32 -17.97 0.37
C ASN A 65 4.19 -16.72 0.16
N TYR A 66 3.95 -15.94 -0.92
CA TYR A 66 4.64 -14.68 -1.19
C TYR A 66 4.45 -13.68 -0.05
N ILE A 67 3.20 -13.44 0.35
CA ILE A 67 2.88 -12.54 1.47
C ILE A 67 3.49 -13.07 2.77
N GLU A 68 3.43 -14.38 3.01
CA GLU A 68 3.96 -15.00 4.22
C GLU A 68 5.48 -14.81 4.37
N VAL A 69 6.24 -14.83 3.27
CA VAL A 69 7.70 -14.64 3.34
C VAL A 69 8.11 -13.16 3.27
N THR A 70 7.34 -12.33 2.57
CA THR A 70 7.69 -10.92 2.33
C THR A 70 7.26 -10.01 3.47
N LEU A 71 6.09 -10.23 4.07
CA LEU A 71 5.59 -9.36 5.13
C LEU A 71 6.35 -9.58 6.46
N PRO A 72 6.87 -8.53 7.12
CA PRO A 72 7.63 -8.69 8.36
C PRO A 72 6.76 -9.24 9.51
N ASP A 73 7.34 -10.13 10.33
CA ASP A 73 6.59 -10.87 11.38
C ASP A 73 5.87 -9.98 12.40
N LYS A 74 6.39 -8.78 12.68
CA LYS A 74 5.73 -7.81 13.57
C LYS A 74 4.37 -7.39 13.01
N TYR A 75 4.33 -7.02 11.72
CA TYR A 75 3.13 -6.49 11.05
C TYR A 75 2.23 -7.61 10.54
N LYS A 76 2.78 -8.78 10.21
CA LYS A 76 2.01 -9.99 9.91
C LYS A 76 1.04 -10.38 11.03
N LYS A 77 1.38 -10.09 12.29
CA LYS A 77 0.50 -10.32 13.44
C LYS A 77 -0.71 -9.39 13.52
N MET A 78 -0.65 -8.26 12.81
CA MET A 78 -1.76 -7.32 12.68
C MET A 78 -2.71 -7.72 11.55
N ILE A 79 -2.36 -8.69 10.72
CA ILE A 79 -3.25 -9.15 9.65
C ILE A 79 -4.31 -10.07 10.25
N TYR A 80 -5.57 -9.78 9.92
CA TYR A 80 -6.73 -10.64 10.21
C TYR A 80 -7.08 -11.52 9.01
N SER A 81 -7.02 -10.99 7.79
CA SER A 81 -7.38 -11.72 6.58
C SER A 81 -6.47 -11.34 5.41
N LEU A 82 -6.10 -12.35 4.62
CA LEU A 82 -5.66 -12.16 3.23
C LEU A 82 -6.83 -12.57 2.34
N GLU A 83 -7.37 -11.63 1.59
CA GLU A 83 -8.46 -11.85 0.65
C GLU A 83 -7.92 -11.86 -0.78
N ILE A 84 -8.25 -12.92 -1.50
CA ILE A 84 -7.95 -13.03 -2.92
C ILE A 84 -9.18 -12.59 -3.69
N MET A 85 -9.01 -11.59 -4.53
CA MET A 85 -10.09 -10.96 -5.28
C MET A 85 -9.71 -10.89 -6.77
N THR A 86 -10.65 -10.44 -7.60
CA THR A 86 -10.28 -9.85 -8.89
C THR A 86 -11.41 -8.97 -9.42
N ASP A 87 -11.05 -7.88 -10.11
CA ASP A 87 -11.97 -7.03 -10.87
C ASP A 87 -11.89 -7.27 -12.40
N GLY A 88 -10.88 -8.01 -12.87
CA GLY A 88 -10.66 -8.27 -14.30
C GLY A 88 -9.18 -8.33 -14.65
N GLU A 89 -8.85 -7.92 -15.88
CA GLU A 89 -7.45 -7.63 -16.25
C GLU A 89 -7.21 -6.13 -16.06
N GLY A 90 -6.19 -5.80 -15.28
CA GLY A 90 -5.83 -4.45 -14.87
C GLY A 90 -6.81 -3.87 -13.85
N GLY A 91 -6.33 -2.95 -13.02
CA GLY A 91 -7.12 -2.43 -11.92
C GLY A 91 -6.21 -2.18 -10.73
N ASN A 92 -6.66 -2.57 -9.55
CA ASN A 92 -5.85 -2.54 -8.33
C ASN A 92 -5.20 -3.91 -8.09
N ASP A 93 -3.88 -3.99 -8.20
CA ASP A 93 -3.13 -5.25 -8.00
C ASP A 93 -3.21 -5.75 -6.55
N ALA A 94 -3.17 -4.82 -5.59
CA ALA A 94 -3.37 -5.09 -4.17
C ALA A 94 -3.81 -3.80 -3.45
N TYR A 95 -4.40 -3.96 -2.26
CA TYR A 95 -4.63 -2.85 -1.32
C TYR A 95 -4.80 -3.38 0.10
N VAL A 96 -4.69 -2.50 1.09
CA VAL A 96 -4.96 -2.81 2.51
C VAL A 96 -6.01 -1.91 3.12
N TYR A 97 -6.74 -2.43 4.11
CA TYR A 97 -7.65 -1.63 4.93
C TYR A 97 -7.75 -2.17 6.35
N MET A 98 -8.17 -1.32 7.29
CA MET A 98 -8.46 -1.73 8.66
C MET A 98 -9.83 -2.39 8.75
N ASP A 99 -9.91 -3.55 9.41
CA ASP A 99 -11.20 -4.18 9.68
C ASP A 99 -12.01 -3.32 10.66
N ASN A 100 -13.14 -2.79 10.18
CA ASN A 100 -14.05 -1.96 10.96
C ASN A 100 -14.63 -2.66 12.22
N LEU A 101 -14.68 -3.99 12.25
CA LEU A 101 -15.09 -4.78 13.42
C LEU A 101 -13.94 -5.02 14.41
N HIS A 102 -12.71 -4.97 13.92
CA HIS A 102 -11.48 -5.17 14.68
C HIS A 102 -10.52 -4.02 14.39
N SER A 103 -10.76 -2.85 14.99
CA SER A 103 -10.02 -1.56 14.79
C SER A 103 -8.48 -1.56 14.91
N LYS A 104 -7.85 -2.73 15.06
CA LYS A 104 -6.40 -2.95 15.13
C LYS A 104 -5.90 -3.97 14.11
N ASP A 105 -6.81 -4.66 13.46
CA ASP A 105 -6.50 -5.72 12.53
C ASP A 105 -6.68 -5.23 11.09
N TRP A 106 -5.83 -5.73 10.21
CA TRP A 106 -5.70 -5.33 8.82
C TRP A 106 -6.14 -6.47 7.90
N VAL A 107 -6.75 -6.09 6.79
CA VAL A 107 -7.01 -6.98 5.67
C VAL A 107 -6.08 -6.59 4.53
N ILE A 108 -5.48 -7.59 3.88
CA ILE A 108 -4.75 -7.44 2.62
C ILE A 108 -5.61 -8.04 1.53
N CYS A 109 -5.89 -7.27 0.48
CA CYS A 109 -6.54 -7.73 -0.73
C CYS A 109 -5.52 -7.85 -1.85
N VAL A 110 -5.56 -8.94 -2.61
CA VAL A 110 -4.68 -9.17 -3.77
C VAL A 110 -5.52 -9.62 -4.96
N ASP A 111 -5.36 -8.94 -6.10
CA ASP A 111 -5.97 -9.37 -7.36
C ASP A 111 -5.20 -10.56 -7.92
N TYR A 112 -5.88 -11.70 -8.03
CA TYR A 112 -5.26 -12.92 -8.54
C TYR A 112 -4.81 -12.81 -10.01
N ILE A 113 -5.54 -12.08 -10.85
CA ILE A 113 -5.28 -12.02 -12.28
C ILE A 113 -4.06 -11.13 -12.57
N ASP A 114 -3.92 -10.03 -11.84
CA ASP A 114 -2.95 -8.98 -12.21
C ASP A 114 -1.55 -9.19 -11.64
N VAL A 115 -1.40 -10.04 -10.61
CA VAL A 115 -0.10 -10.30 -9.99
C VAL A 115 0.75 -11.35 -10.71
N PHE A 116 0.23 -12.01 -11.73
CA PHE A 116 0.97 -12.98 -12.54
C PHE A 116 1.19 -12.49 -13.97
N ASP A 117 2.37 -12.76 -14.51
CA ASP A 117 2.69 -12.49 -15.91
C ASP A 117 2.14 -13.58 -16.85
N SER A 118 2.32 -13.40 -18.16
CA SER A 118 1.86 -14.39 -19.17
C SER A 118 2.53 -15.77 -19.06
N SER A 119 3.61 -15.89 -18.30
CA SER A 119 4.34 -17.13 -18.03
C SER A 119 3.79 -17.86 -16.80
N GLY A 120 2.97 -17.18 -15.98
CA GLY A 120 2.48 -17.67 -14.69
C GLY A 120 3.43 -17.40 -13.53
N ASP A 121 4.47 -16.59 -13.74
CA ASP A 121 5.37 -16.13 -12.68
C ASP A 121 4.82 -14.81 -12.10
N PHE A 122 5.22 -14.43 -10.89
CA PHE A 122 4.83 -13.13 -10.34
C PHE A 122 5.32 -11.98 -11.21
N SER A 123 4.50 -10.94 -11.35
CA SER A 123 4.89 -9.71 -12.04
C SER A 123 6.11 -9.07 -11.36
N ASN A 124 6.96 -8.42 -12.14
CA ASN A 124 8.23 -7.86 -11.63
C ASN A 124 8.02 -6.73 -10.60
N ASP A 125 6.84 -6.12 -10.59
CA ASP A 125 6.41 -5.05 -9.69
C ASP A 125 5.67 -5.56 -8.45
N PHE A 126 5.28 -6.84 -8.37
CA PHE A 126 4.53 -7.34 -7.22
C PHE A 126 5.25 -7.13 -5.89
N GLY A 127 6.59 -7.27 -5.88
CA GLY A 127 7.39 -6.98 -4.69
C GLY A 127 7.40 -5.50 -4.28
N GLU A 128 7.30 -4.59 -5.25
CA GLU A 128 7.16 -3.14 -5.00
C GLU A 128 5.78 -2.85 -4.40
N ILE A 129 4.72 -3.43 -4.96
CA ILE A 129 3.34 -3.32 -4.49
C ILE A 129 3.22 -3.83 -3.04
N ILE A 130 3.75 -5.01 -2.73
CA ILE A 130 3.71 -5.52 -1.33
C ILE A 130 4.52 -4.64 -0.37
N ALA A 131 5.61 -4.02 -0.84
CA ALA A 131 6.34 -3.05 -0.03
C ALA A 131 5.52 -1.78 0.24
N HIS A 132 4.82 -1.27 -0.77
CA HIS A 132 3.89 -0.16 -0.66
C HIS A 132 2.79 -0.46 0.40
N GLU A 133 2.05 -1.56 0.22
CA GLU A 133 0.99 -1.99 1.15
C GLU A 133 1.48 -2.21 2.59
N THR A 134 2.70 -2.76 2.72
CA THR A 134 3.34 -2.93 4.03
C THR A 134 3.54 -1.59 4.73
N MET A 135 3.86 -0.53 3.99
CA MET A 135 4.08 0.78 4.58
C MET A 135 2.79 1.37 5.16
N HIS A 136 1.65 1.24 4.49
CA HIS A 136 0.35 1.63 5.04
C HIS A 136 0.10 0.97 6.40
N ILE A 137 0.29 -0.35 6.48
CA ILE A 137 0.15 -1.09 7.75
C ILE A 137 1.12 -0.55 8.82
N ILE A 138 2.34 -0.17 8.46
CA ILE A 138 3.33 0.38 9.39
C ILE A 138 2.92 1.76 9.91
N THR A 139 2.47 2.66 9.04
CA THR A 139 2.23 4.07 9.39
C THR A 139 0.83 4.40 9.87
N LEU A 140 -0.15 3.55 9.58
CA LEU A 140 -1.57 3.82 9.85
C LEU A 140 -2.17 2.89 10.90
N ASN A 141 -1.38 1.99 11.51
CA ASN A 141 -1.86 1.15 12.61
C ASN A 141 -2.14 1.94 13.91
N ASP A 142 -2.77 1.27 14.87
CA ASP A 142 -3.19 1.82 16.16
C ASP A 142 -2.04 2.38 17.04
N THR A 143 -0.79 2.02 16.77
CA THR A 143 0.36 2.59 17.45
C THR A 143 0.77 3.96 16.91
N GLN A 144 0.33 4.32 15.70
CA GLN A 144 0.64 5.58 15.03
C GLN A 144 -0.47 6.63 15.12
N ILE A 145 -1.71 6.22 15.40
CA ILE A 145 -2.89 7.09 15.46
C ILE A 145 -3.26 7.46 16.91
N ASP A 146 -3.64 8.72 17.14
CA ASP A 146 -4.25 9.23 18.37
C ASP A 146 -5.34 10.29 18.07
N ASN A 147 -6.56 9.80 17.89
CA ASN A 147 -7.75 10.63 17.63
C ASN A 147 -8.12 11.57 18.78
N ASN A 148 -7.57 11.40 19.97
CA ASN A 148 -7.87 12.24 21.12
C ASN A 148 -6.81 13.34 21.35
N SER A 149 -5.75 13.36 20.55
CA SER A 149 -4.69 14.36 20.69
C SER A 149 -5.20 15.77 20.35
N GLY A 150 -4.90 16.72 21.22
CA GLY A 150 -5.13 18.16 20.98
C GLY A 150 -4.01 18.82 20.17
N GLU A 151 -2.97 18.08 19.78
CA GLU A 151 -1.85 18.61 18.99
C GLU A 151 -2.27 18.87 17.53
N ASP A 152 -1.62 19.80 16.85
CA ASP A 152 -1.87 20.07 15.43
C ASP A 152 -1.00 19.13 14.58
N THR A 153 -1.54 17.96 14.24
CA THR A 153 -0.89 16.88 13.48
C THR A 153 -1.72 16.51 12.27
N TYR A 154 -1.09 15.85 11.31
CA TYR A 154 -1.75 15.40 10.10
C TYR A 154 -2.93 14.45 10.40
N VAL A 155 -4.02 14.60 9.64
CA VAL A 155 -5.23 13.78 9.75
C VAL A 155 -5.37 13.00 8.45
N ALA A 156 -5.09 11.70 8.53
CA ALA A 156 -5.35 10.73 7.47
C ALA A 156 -6.80 10.23 7.56
N ASP A 157 -7.24 9.47 6.57
CA ASP A 157 -8.58 8.86 6.56
C ASP A 157 -8.78 7.87 7.72
N GLU A 158 -7.74 7.15 8.12
CA GLU A 158 -7.75 6.23 9.27
C GLU A 158 -7.77 6.96 10.62
N GLY A 159 -7.39 8.24 10.63
CA GLY A 159 -7.45 9.09 11.80
C GLY A 159 -6.27 10.04 11.96
N LYS A 160 -6.28 10.73 13.10
CA LYS A 160 -5.28 11.72 13.45
C LYS A 160 -3.98 11.07 13.90
N LEU A 161 -2.88 11.44 13.27
CA LEU A 161 -1.58 10.88 13.59
C LEU A 161 -1.03 11.41 14.91
N LYS A 162 -0.27 10.56 15.62
CA LYS A 162 0.58 11.00 16.74
C LYS A 162 1.69 11.90 16.20
N LYS A 163 2.09 12.89 16.99
CA LYS A 163 3.13 13.84 16.61
C LYS A 163 4.46 13.20 16.20
N ASP A 164 4.89 12.19 16.95
CA ASP A 164 6.14 11.47 16.70
C ASP A 164 5.93 10.23 15.80
N SER A 165 4.76 10.08 15.16
CA SER A 165 4.53 8.98 14.22
C SER A 165 5.39 9.14 12.96
N THR A 166 5.66 8.03 12.30
CA THR A 166 6.53 8.00 11.12
C THR A 166 5.94 8.87 9.99
N LEU A 167 4.64 8.71 9.69
CA LEU A 167 3.97 9.48 8.66
C LEU A 167 3.80 10.95 9.05
N ASN A 168 3.53 11.30 10.32
CA ASN A 168 3.48 12.71 10.70
C ASN A 168 4.86 13.38 10.55
N THR A 169 5.93 12.68 10.91
CA THR A 169 7.30 13.19 10.72
C THR A 169 7.63 13.38 9.23
N PHE A 170 7.17 12.47 8.37
CA PHE A 170 7.32 12.58 6.91
C PHE A 170 6.51 13.76 6.35
N TYR A 171 5.25 13.88 6.75
CA TYR A 171 4.37 14.99 6.40
C TYR A 171 4.95 16.36 6.78
N GLU A 172 5.39 16.52 8.03
CA GLU A 172 5.99 17.76 8.52
C GLU A 172 7.23 18.15 7.70
N LYS A 173 8.00 17.16 7.25
CA LYS A 173 9.26 17.38 6.52
C LYS A 173 9.06 17.69 5.03
N PHE A 174 8.10 17.05 4.38
CA PHE A 174 8.00 17.08 2.92
C PHE A 174 6.71 17.69 2.37
N TRP A 175 5.65 17.79 3.16
CA TRP A 175 4.31 18.16 2.70
C TRP A 175 3.78 19.45 3.32
N LYS A 176 3.94 19.62 4.63
CA LYS A 176 3.25 20.69 5.39
C LYS A 176 3.37 22.09 4.79
N GLU A 177 4.55 22.47 4.32
CA GLU A 177 4.78 23.80 3.71
C GLU A 177 4.12 23.97 2.33
N ASN A 178 3.78 22.86 1.66
CA ASN A 178 3.22 22.82 0.31
C ASN A 178 1.75 22.38 0.26
N MET A 179 1.08 22.20 1.41
CA MET A 179 -0.32 21.72 1.44
C MET A 179 -1.28 22.65 0.70
N ASP A 180 -1.16 23.96 0.87
CA ASP A 180 -2.00 24.94 0.14
C ASP A 180 -1.83 24.82 -1.39
N ILE A 181 -0.61 24.49 -1.83
CA ILE A 181 -0.30 24.29 -3.26
C ILE A 181 -0.95 22.99 -3.73
N HIS A 182 -0.74 21.89 -3.02
CA HIS A 182 -1.36 20.60 -3.34
C HIS A 182 -2.89 20.69 -3.40
N GLU A 183 -3.53 21.31 -2.40
CA GLU A 183 -4.97 21.52 -2.37
C GLU A 183 -5.46 22.35 -3.57
N SER A 184 -4.64 23.27 -4.08
CA SER A 184 -4.98 24.03 -5.28
C SER A 184 -5.04 23.17 -6.54
N PHE A 185 -4.18 22.14 -6.65
CA PHE A 185 -4.23 21.16 -7.73
C PHE A 185 -5.42 20.19 -7.55
N MET A 186 -5.70 19.74 -6.33
CA MET A 186 -6.82 18.81 -6.06
C MET A 186 -8.19 19.41 -6.39
N LYS A 187 -8.33 20.74 -6.47
CA LYS A 187 -9.54 21.42 -6.98
C LYS A 187 -9.84 21.12 -8.46
N LEU A 188 -8.88 20.59 -9.22
CA LEU A 188 -9.07 20.13 -10.59
C LEU A 188 -9.73 18.73 -10.66
N GLY A 189 -9.95 18.09 -9.51
CA GLY A 189 -10.28 16.67 -9.36
C GLY A 189 -9.03 15.84 -9.11
N GLU A 190 -9.14 14.73 -8.37
CA GLU A 190 -7.98 13.92 -7.95
C GLU A 190 -7.15 13.41 -9.14
N ASP A 191 -7.78 12.80 -10.15
CA ASP A 191 -7.08 12.28 -11.33
C ASP A 191 -6.27 13.36 -12.05
N LEU A 192 -6.93 14.46 -12.44
CA LEU A 192 -6.28 15.53 -13.19
C LEU A 192 -5.31 16.32 -12.30
N GLY A 193 -5.71 16.61 -11.07
CA GLY A 193 -4.92 17.35 -10.09
C GLY A 193 -3.61 16.65 -9.77
N THR A 194 -3.64 15.35 -9.53
CA THR A 194 -2.45 14.52 -9.27
C THR A 194 -1.49 14.57 -10.45
N VAL A 195 -2.00 14.36 -11.66
CA VAL A 195 -1.18 14.39 -12.89
C VAL A 195 -0.56 15.76 -13.12
N GLU A 196 -1.31 16.84 -12.92
CA GLU A 196 -0.79 18.21 -13.10
C GLU A 196 0.19 18.60 -11.99
N TYR A 197 -0.05 18.19 -10.74
CA TYR A 197 0.87 18.43 -9.63
C TYR A 197 2.20 17.70 -9.83
N PHE A 198 2.15 16.42 -10.23
CA PHE A 198 3.35 15.66 -10.56
C PHE A 198 4.16 16.28 -11.71
N LYS A 199 3.50 16.78 -12.76
CA LYS A 199 4.16 17.45 -13.89
C LYS A 199 4.84 18.75 -13.48
N GLU A 200 4.22 19.55 -12.61
CA GLU A 200 4.75 20.82 -12.14
C GLU A 200 5.96 20.61 -11.19
N TYR A 201 5.94 19.53 -10.40
CA TYR A 201 6.97 19.21 -9.40
C TYR A 201 7.66 17.86 -9.66
N PRO A 202 8.36 17.68 -10.81
CA PRO A 202 8.84 16.38 -11.29
C PRO A 202 10.00 15.77 -10.47
N ASP A 203 10.63 16.53 -9.59
CA ASP A 203 11.69 16.05 -8.69
C ASP A 203 11.17 15.74 -7.27
N THR A 204 9.88 15.90 -7.03
CA THR A 204 9.25 15.75 -5.69
C THR A 204 8.79 14.33 -5.40
N PHE A 205 8.28 13.61 -6.40
CA PHE A 205 7.62 12.32 -6.21
C PHE A 205 8.33 11.22 -7.00
N VAL A 206 8.37 10.01 -6.44
CA VAL A 206 8.96 8.84 -7.13
C VAL A 206 8.12 8.39 -8.32
N THR A 207 6.80 8.55 -8.22
CA THR A 207 5.79 8.24 -9.24
C THR A 207 4.73 9.34 -9.26
N SER A 208 3.82 9.32 -10.25
CA SER A 208 2.64 10.20 -10.21
C SER A 208 1.66 9.81 -9.11
N TYR A 209 1.61 8.52 -8.73
CA TYR A 209 0.73 8.02 -7.68
C TYR A 209 1.10 8.60 -6.30
N ALA A 210 2.40 8.69 -6.02
CA ALA A 210 2.94 9.39 -4.85
C ALA A 210 2.53 10.88 -4.74
N ALA A 211 1.95 11.50 -5.78
CA ALA A 211 1.48 12.88 -5.73
C ALA A 211 0.04 13.04 -5.23
N ILE A 212 -0.68 11.92 -4.98
CA ILE A 212 -2.07 11.93 -4.50
C ILE A 212 -2.16 12.59 -3.13
N ASN A 213 -1.43 12.06 -2.14
CA ASN A 213 -1.44 12.54 -0.76
C ASN A 213 -0.17 12.06 0.00
N PRO A 214 0.06 12.51 1.25
CA PRO A 214 1.18 12.05 2.08
C PRO A 214 1.25 10.54 2.33
N GLU A 215 0.12 9.85 2.41
CA GLU A 215 -0.02 8.40 2.65
C GLU A 215 0.57 7.61 1.47
N GLU A 216 0.16 7.93 0.25
CA GLU A 216 0.67 7.30 -0.97
C GLU A 216 2.15 7.63 -1.19
N ASP A 217 2.56 8.87 -0.90
CA ASP A 217 3.94 9.29 -1.09
C ASP A 217 4.92 8.56 -0.17
N ILE A 218 4.55 8.34 1.10
CA ILE A 218 5.41 7.59 2.02
C ILE A 218 5.45 6.11 1.62
N ALA A 219 4.33 5.54 1.17
CA ALA A 219 4.24 4.14 0.77
C ALA A 219 5.05 3.86 -0.50
N GLU A 220 4.89 4.70 -1.53
CA GLU A 220 5.68 4.65 -2.74
C GLU A 220 7.17 4.89 -2.47
N SER A 221 7.50 5.92 -1.67
CA SER A 221 8.90 6.17 -1.30
C SER A 221 9.51 4.98 -0.54
N PHE A 222 8.73 4.30 0.28
CA PHE A 222 9.17 3.10 0.99
C PHE A 222 9.34 1.91 0.06
N ALA A 223 8.44 1.71 -0.90
CA ALA A 223 8.57 0.66 -1.91
C ALA A 223 9.89 0.80 -2.68
N TYR A 224 10.23 2.02 -3.11
CA TYR A 224 11.51 2.35 -3.75
C TYR A 224 12.68 2.25 -2.78
N PHE A 225 12.49 2.55 -1.49
CA PHE A 225 13.48 2.21 -0.49
C PHE A 225 13.69 0.68 -0.43
N VAL A 226 12.69 -0.17 -0.47
CA VAL A 226 12.93 -1.62 -0.47
C VAL A 226 13.62 -2.09 -1.76
N THR A 227 13.21 -1.59 -2.92
CA THR A 227 13.61 -2.15 -4.23
C THR A 227 14.87 -1.52 -4.83
N TRP A 228 15.20 -0.25 -4.55
CA TRP A 228 16.34 0.46 -5.17
C TRP A 228 17.57 0.54 -4.28
N ASP A 229 18.75 0.68 -4.89
CA ASP A 229 19.96 0.99 -4.13
C ASP A 229 19.91 2.41 -3.54
N LYS A 230 20.71 2.63 -2.48
CA LYS A 230 20.70 3.90 -1.74
C LYS A 230 21.00 5.07 -2.70
N PRO A 231 20.07 6.04 -2.87
CA PRO A 231 20.30 7.18 -3.74
C PRO A 231 21.19 8.22 -3.08
N THR A 232 21.65 9.20 -3.86
CA THR A 232 22.53 10.28 -3.38
C THR A 232 21.79 11.42 -2.67
N GLY A 233 20.49 11.61 -2.93
CA GLY A 233 19.67 12.64 -2.27
C GLY A 233 19.61 13.98 -3.00
N GLY A 234 19.94 14.00 -4.30
CA GLY A 234 20.00 15.24 -5.10
C GLY A 234 18.62 15.81 -5.44
N LYS A 235 17.59 14.98 -5.36
CA LYS A 235 16.18 15.33 -5.63
C LYS A 235 15.31 15.06 -4.40
N ILE A 236 14.16 15.70 -4.31
CA ILE A 236 13.28 15.57 -3.14
C ILE A 236 12.77 14.14 -3.00
N TYR A 237 12.40 13.46 -4.10
CA TYR A 237 12.02 12.04 -4.02
C TYR A 237 13.16 11.14 -3.50
N GLU A 238 14.42 11.45 -3.82
CA GLU A 238 15.56 10.72 -3.27
C GLU A 238 15.75 10.98 -1.78
N GLN A 239 15.45 12.20 -1.31
CA GLN A 239 15.49 12.55 0.11
C GLN A 239 14.39 11.84 0.91
N LYS A 240 13.21 11.65 0.30
CA LYS A 240 12.14 10.82 0.85
C LYS A 240 12.55 9.35 0.97
N ILE A 241 13.26 8.79 -0.02
CA ILE A 241 13.85 7.45 0.11
C ILE A 241 14.92 7.42 1.22
N LEU A 242 15.71 8.49 1.37
CA LEU A 242 16.75 8.57 2.41
C LEU A 242 16.18 8.70 3.83
N PHE A 243 14.96 9.22 3.97
CA PHE A 243 14.27 9.37 5.26
C PHE A 243 14.25 8.07 6.07
N PHE A 244 13.98 6.93 5.42
CA PHE A 244 13.86 5.64 6.11
C PHE A 244 15.18 5.12 6.69
N TYR A 245 16.34 5.63 6.23
CA TYR A 245 17.64 5.23 6.78
C TYR A 245 17.87 5.73 8.21
N ASP A 246 17.08 6.70 8.68
CA ASP A 246 17.14 7.21 10.05
C ASP A 246 16.33 6.33 11.04
N TYR A 247 15.65 5.28 10.55
CA TYR A 247 14.81 4.38 11.33
C TYR A 247 15.41 2.97 11.34
N PRO A 248 16.08 2.53 12.42
CA PRO A 248 16.71 1.21 12.49
C PRO A 248 15.74 0.04 12.24
N GLU A 249 14.49 0.17 12.67
CA GLU A 249 13.46 -0.83 12.42
C GLU A 249 13.15 -0.97 10.92
N LEU A 250 13.05 0.14 10.19
CA LEU A 250 12.77 0.12 8.74
C LEU A 250 13.96 -0.40 7.93
N LEU A 251 15.19 -0.22 8.41
CA LEU A 251 16.39 -0.83 7.81
C LEU A 251 16.36 -2.36 7.87
N GLU A 252 15.95 -2.94 9.01
CA GLU A 252 15.82 -4.39 9.15
C GLU A 252 14.68 -4.93 8.29
N ILE A 253 13.54 -4.24 8.25
CA ILE A 253 12.41 -4.58 7.37
C ILE A 253 12.86 -4.58 5.91
N ARG A 254 13.53 -3.51 5.44
CA ARG A 254 14.06 -3.43 4.07
C ARG A 254 14.92 -4.63 3.74
N LYS A 255 15.86 -5.00 4.62
CA LYS A 255 16.73 -6.14 4.39
C LYS A 255 15.92 -7.43 4.25
N GLN A 256 14.93 -7.63 5.10
CA GLN A 256 14.10 -8.83 5.12
C GLN A 256 13.25 -8.94 3.85
N MET A 257 12.51 -7.87 3.51
CA MET A 257 11.67 -7.82 2.32
C MET A 257 12.49 -7.95 1.04
N ARG A 258 13.60 -7.24 0.93
CA ARG A 258 14.47 -7.29 -0.26
C ARG A 258 15.09 -8.67 -0.45
N ILE A 259 15.37 -9.41 0.62
CA ILE A 259 15.80 -10.81 0.50
C ILE A 259 14.64 -11.68 0.01
N ALA A 260 13.44 -11.54 0.57
CA ALA A 260 12.28 -12.32 0.15
C ALA A 260 11.95 -12.09 -1.34
N ILE A 261 11.80 -10.83 -1.76
CA ILE A 261 11.45 -10.42 -3.13
C ILE A 261 12.45 -10.96 -4.16
N ASN A 262 13.74 -11.05 -3.84
CA ASN A 262 14.77 -11.52 -4.78
C ASN A 262 14.97 -13.06 -4.80
N ASN A 263 14.28 -13.82 -3.94
CA ASN A 263 14.47 -15.27 -3.81
C ASN A 263 13.18 -16.09 -4.03
N ILE A 264 12.10 -15.43 -4.44
CA ILE A 264 10.85 -16.06 -4.88
C ILE A 264 10.85 -16.05 -6.41
#